data_AF-A0A3N5SDA0-F1
#
_entry.id   AF-A0A3N5SDA0-F1
#
_cell.length_a   1.000
_cell.length_b   1.000
_cell.length_c   1.000
_cell.angle_alpha   90.00
_cell.angle_beta   90.00
_cell.angle_gamma   90.00
#
_symmetry.space_group_name_H-M   'P 1'
#
loop_
_entity.id
_entity.type
_entity.pdbx_description
1 polymer ?
#
loop_
_entity_poly.entity_id
_entity_poly.type
_entity_poly.pdbx_seq_one_letter_code
_entity_poly.pdbx_strand_id
1 'polypeptide(L)' 'MFIHIGSRVLVSDRKIVGIFNVETLRKSPENAHHLEGITDDDKTVVIDRKNGRLSGIVSPFTVIKRRLEEEDIYWRRRHD' A
#
# COMPACT_ATOMS: atom_id res chain seq x y z
N MET A 1 -0.57 9.79 -10.51
CA MET A 1 -1.73 9.52 -9.64
C MET A 1 -1.22 8.94 -8.34
N PHE A 2 -2.05 8.90 -7.31
CA PHE A 2 -1.65 8.37 -6.00
C PHE A 2 -2.50 7.17 -5.64
N ILE A 3 -1.89 6.23 -4.98
CA ILE A 3 -2.49 4.99 -4.54
C ILE A 3 -2.60 5.07 -3.02
N HIS A 4 -3.82 5.02 -2.49
CA HIS A 4 -4.05 4.97 -1.05
C HIS A 4 -4.01 3.52 -0.58
N ILE A 5 -3.04 3.19 0.27
CA ILE A 5 -2.82 1.83 0.78
C ILE A 5 -3.23 1.67 2.26
N GLY A 6 -4.01 2.62 2.79
CA GLY A 6 -4.43 2.62 4.20
C GLY A 6 -3.52 3.45 5.10
N SER A 7 -3.91 3.61 6.36
CA SER A 7 -3.12 4.29 7.41
C SER A 7 -2.55 5.68 7.03
N ARG A 8 -3.27 6.43 6.17
CA ARG A 8 -2.84 7.73 5.61
C ARG A 8 -1.62 7.66 4.68
N VAL A 9 -1.26 6.47 4.22
CA VAL A 9 -0.14 6.26 3.29
C VAL A 9 -0.65 6.39 1.85
N LEU A 10 -0.06 7.35 1.14
CA LEU A 10 -0.28 7.59 -0.28
C LEU A 10 1.02 7.35 -1.03
N VAL A 11 0.96 6.54 -2.09
CA VAL A 11 2.14 6.18 -2.89
C VAL A 11 1.93 6.60 -4.34
N SER A 12 2.93 7.22 -4.96
CA SER A 12 2.84 7.62 -6.36
C SER A 12 2.90 6.40 -7.27
N ASP A 13 1.90 6.23 -8.14
CA ASP A 13 1.83 5.13 -9.10
C ASP A 13 3.04 5.06 -10.05
N ARG A 14 3.68 6.19 -10.32
CA ARG A 14 4.88 6.28 -11.18
C ARG A 14 6.13 5.63 -10.57
N LYS A 15 6.17 5.45 -9.25
CA LYS A 15 7.34 4.95 -8.52
C LYS A 15 7.20 3.50 -8.09
N ILE A 16 6.02 2.89 -8.25
CA ILE A 16 5.72 1.54 -7.80
C ILE A 16 6.14 0.53 -8.87
N VAL A 17 6.73 -0.58 -8.41
CA VAL A 17 7.04 -1.76 -9.21
C VAL A 17 5.91 -2.79 -9.06
N GLY A 18 5.43 -2.99 -7.83
CA GLY A 18 4.35 -3.93 -7.56
C GLY A 18 3.63 -3.68 -6.25
N ILE A 19 2.40 -4.17 -6.19
CA ILE A 19 1.56 -4.20 -5.00
C ILE A 19 1.16 -5.66 -4.78
N PHE A 20 1.46 -6.17 -3.60
CA PHE A 20 1.34 -7.59 -3.29
C PHE A 20 0.51 -7.81 -2.05
N ASN A 21 -0.22 -8.92 -2.03
CA ASN A 21 -0.93 -9.37 -0.85
C ASN A 21 0.07 -10.00 0.13
N VAL A 22 0.02 -9.57 1.40
CA VAL A 22 0.90 -10.08 2.46
C VAL A 22 0.70 -11.58 2.69
N GLU A 23 -0.54 -12.07 2.73
CA GLU A 23 -0.83 -13.49 2.94
C GLU A 23 -0.26 -14.36 1.82
N THR A 24 -0.33 -13.89 0.58
CA THR A 24 0.27 -14.59 -0.57
C THR A 24 1.79 -14.57 -0.48
N LEU A 25 2.41 -13.43 -0.13
CA LEU A 25 3.87 -13.33 0.03
C LEU A 25 4.39 -14.21 1.16
N ARG A 26 3.65 -14.34 2.28
CA ARG A 26 4.00 -15.23 3.41
C ARG A 26 4.12 -16.70 2.99
N LYS A 27 3.45 -17.10 1.91
CA LYS A 27 3.52 -18.48 1.35
C LYS A 27 4.71 -18.69 0.42
N SER A 28 5.50 -17.66 0.13
CA SER A 28 6.64 -17.71 -0.78
C SER A 28 7.95 -17.44 -0.03
N PRO A 29 8.69 -18.49 0.38
CA PRO A 29 9.94 -18.34 1.13
C PRO A 29 10.99 -17.49 0.40
N GLU A 30 11.07 -17.60 -0.92
CA GLU A 30 11.99 -16.83 -1.78
C GLU A 30 11.78 -15.32 -1.67
N ASN A 31 10.55 -14.91 -1.36
CA ASN A 31 10.14 -13.51 -1.26
C ASN A 31 9.99 -13.03 0.18
N ALA A 32 10.42 -13.84 1.17
CA ALA A 32 10.27 -13.51 2.59
C ALA A 32 10.94 -12.19 2.99
N HIS A 33 12.02 -11.81 2.32
CA HIS A 33 12.70 -10.53 2.54
C HIS A 33 11.77 -9.31 2.27
N HIS A 34 10.73 -9.44 1.44
CA HIS A 34 9.75 -8.38 1.25
C HIS A 34 8.81 -8.17 2.45
N LEU A 35 8.84 -9.08 3.44
CA LEU A 35 8.01 -9.05 4.64
C LEU A 35 8.74 -8.49 5.89
N GLU A 36 10.00 -8.06 5.77
CA GLU A 36 10.70 -7.44 6.90
C GLU A 36 9.98 -6.16 7.38
N GLY A 37 9.72 -6.08 8.68
CA GLY A 37 9.03 -4.94 9.29
C GLY A 37 7.50 -4.94 9.08
N ILE A 38 6.95 -5.98 8.46
CA ILE A 38 5.51 -6.15 8.26
C ILE A 38 4.87 -6.77 9.50
N THR A 39 3.75 -6.19 9.91
CA THR A 39 2.97 -6.65 11.06
C THR A 39 1.85 -7.60 10.63
N ASP A 40 1.15 -8.22 11.58
CA ASP A 40 0.00 -9.07 11.28
C ASP A 40 -1.24 -8.27 10.83
N ASP A 41 -1.29 -6.97 11.09
CA ASP A 41 -2.36 -6.09 10.63
C ASP A 41 -2.21 -5.67 9.16
N ASP A 42 -1.01 -5.81 8.61
CA ASP A 42 -0.69 -5.42 7.24
C ASP A 42 -1.23 -6.45 6.24
N LYS A 43 -1.94 -5.95 5.23
CA LYS A 43 -2.56 -6.77 4.17
C LYS A 43 -1.90 -6.58 2.81
N THR A 44 -1.19 -5.47 2.64
CA THR A 44 -0.53 -5.10 1.38
C THR A 44 0.94 -4.75 1.60
N VAL A 45 1.78 -5.15 0.66
CA VAL A 45 3.16 -4.67 0.49
C VAL A 45 3.26 -3.93 -0.83
N VAL A 46 3.80 -2.72 -0.80
CA VAL A 46 4.16 -1.95 -1.99
C VAL A 46 5.67 -1.92 -2.11
N ILE A 47 6.15 -2.29 -3.29
CA ILE A 47 7.57 -2.24 -3.64
C ILE A 47 7.77 -1.12 -4.65
N ASP A 48 8.71 -0.22 -4.38
CA ASP A 48 9.07 0.87 -5.27
C ASP A 48 10.31 0.54 -6.13
N ARG A 49 10.63 1.42 -7.09
CA ARG A 49 11.78 1.26 -8.02
C ARG A 49 13.16 1.23 -7.36
N LYS A 50 13.27 1.63 -6.09
CA LYS A 50 14.50 1.60 -5.29
C LYS A 50 14.51 0.43 -4.30
N ASN A 51 13.61 -0.54 -4.46
CA ASN A 51 13.36 -1.62 -3.50
C ASN A 51 12.91 -1.11 -2.10
N GLY A 52 12.39 0.11 -2.04
CA GLY A 52 11.69 0.62 -0.87
C GLY A 52 10.41 -0.18 -0.65
N ARG A 53 10.11 -0.48 0.61
CA ARG A 53 8.95 -1.26 1.03
C ARG A 53 8.03 -0.36 1.85
N LEU A 54 6.74 -0.36 1.51
CA LEU A 54 5.70 0.27 2.30
C LEU A 54 4.62 -0.78 2.56
N SER A 55 4.18 -0.91 3.80
CA SER A 55 3.06 -1.79 4.14
C SER A 55 1.77 -1.00 4.35
N GLY A 56 0.64 -1.68 4.25
CA GLY A 56 -0.67 -1.08 4.44
C GLY A 56 -1.71 -2.08 4.93
N ILE A 57 -2.58 -1.60 5.81
CA ILE A 57 -3.67 -2.39 6.42
C ILE A 57 -4.82 -2.70 5.45
N VAL A 58 -4.86 -2.01 4.31
CA VAL A 58 -5.90 -2.20 3.29
C VAL A 58 -5.49 -3.32 2.36
N SER A 59 -6.42 -4.20 1.98
CA SER A 59 -6.17 -5.30 1.05
C SER A 59 -5.81 -4.77 -0.34
N PRO A 60 -4.91 -5.44 -1.11
CA PRO A 60 -4.52 -4.96 -2.43
C PRO A 60 -5.71 -4.96 -3.41
N PHE A 61 -6.71 -5.82 -3.18
CA PHE A 61 -7.96 -5.87 -3.94
C PHE A 61 -8.86 -4.65 -3.71
N THR A 62 -8.59 -3.86 -2.67
CA THR A 62 -9.37 -2.68 -2.27
C THR A 62 -8.60 -1.37 -2.41
N VAL A 63 -7.41 -1.42 -3.00
CA VAL A 63 -6.54 -0.25 -3.18
C VAL A 63 -7.15 0.69 -4.23
N ILE A 64 -7.29 1.98 -3.88
CA ILE A 64 -7.93 2.98 -4.74
C ILE A 64 -6.88 3.92 -5.33
N LYS A 65 -6.86 4.01 -6.67
CA LYS A 65 -6.05 4.97 -7.42
C LYS A 65 -6.79 6.30 -7.54
N ARG A 66 -6.24 7.35 -6.93
CA ARG A 66 -6.78 8.71 -6.91
C ARG A 66 -6.00 9.64 -7.84
N ARG A 67 -6.71 10.50 -8.57
CA ARG A 67 -6.12 11.72 -9.15
C ARG A 67 -6.05 12.75 -8.03
N LEU A 68 -4.92 13.42 -7.89
CA LEU A 68 -4.90 14.71 -7.20
C LEU A 68 -5.32 15.70 -8.28
N GLU A 69 -6.61 16.01 -8.35
CA GLU A 69 -7.03 17.26 -8.99
C GLU A 69 -6.87 18.37 -7.94
N GLU A 70 -6.52 19.57 -8.38
CA GLU A 70 -5.98 20.65 -7.54
C GLU A 70 -6.90 21.12 -6.40
N GLU A 71 -8.17 20.69 -6.33
CA GLU A 71 -9.15 21.28 -5.41
C GLU A 71 -9.93 20.36 -4.45
N ASP A 72 -9.89 19.02 -4.53
CA ASP A 72 -10.81 18.21 -3.70
C ASP A 72 -10.17 16.93 -3.10
N ILE A 73 -9.49 17.09 -1.96
CA ILE A 73 -9.21 15.98 -1.05
C ILE A 73 -10.30 15.98 0.05
N TYR A 74 -11.40 15.27 -0.19
CA TYR A 74 -12.36 14.97 0.87
C TYR A 74 -11.77 13.89 1.80
N TRP A 75 -11.28 14.30 2.97
CA TRP A 75 -10.90 13.41 4.07
C TRP A 75 -11.94 13.55 5.19
N ARG A 76 -12.96 12.68 5.21
CA ARG A 76 -13.93 12.68 6.32
C ARG A 76 -13.39 11.83 7.47
N ARG A 77 -12.91 12.49 8.53
CA ARG A 77 -13.07 11.97 9.90
C ARG A 77 -14.22 12.75 10.49
N ARG A 78 -15.38 12.12 10.68
CA ARG A 78 -16.25 12.52 11.77
C ARG A 78 -16.24 11.37 12.75
N HIS A 79 -15.93 11.71 13.99
CA HIS A 79 -16.33 10.90 15.12
C HIS A 79 -17.78 10.48 14.91
N ASP A 80 -17.99 9.19 14.71
CA ASP A 80 -19.15 8.37 15.10
C ASP A 80 -18.64 6.92 15.18
#